data_AF-A0A6B2H2A2-F1
#
_entry.id   AF-A0A6B2H2A2-F1
#
_cell.length_a   1.000
_cell.length_b   1.000
_cell.length_c   1.000
_cell.angle_alpha   90.00
_cell.angle_beta   90.00
_cell.angle_gamma   90.00
#
_symmetry.space_group_name_H-M   'P 1'
#
loop_
_entity.id
_entity.type
_entity.pdbx_description
1 polymer ?
#
loop_
_entity_poly.entity_id
_entity_poly.type
_entity_poly.pdbx_seq_one_letter_code
_entity_poly.pdbx_strand_id
1 'polypeptide(L)'
;MSRSKHKKLYYVPGLISLIMLPLLFAYFGKKEVQKLDVRLMEINFWNPDFAELIPFPEREYTKFILTGDSIKDKAIFTKADLQIKKLYADRDTINGVHFIFQDSASYGSFVNTINNLKENDIARYFPYENNLWVLYPTPTKQVVGELINPPCLLCDDVIVVPPKTKELTVYEQIKASIVSYSSGIKKLWPTIALLFLLVTLTITRAIRHYKPTIV
;
A
#
# COMPACT_ATOMS: atom_id res chain seq x y z
N MET A 1 -26.76 -58.86 0.78
CA MET A 1 -25.59 -58.13 1.33
C MET A 1 -26.07 -56.94 2.14
N SER A 2 -25.91 -56.99 3.47
CA SER A 2 -26.32 -55.91 4.38
C SER A 2 -25.33 -54.75 4.27
N ARG A 3 -25.83 -53.55 3.93
CA ARG A 3 -25.02 -52.34 3.76
C ARG A 3 -24.66 -51.80 5.15
N SER A 4 -23.41 -51.98 5.56
CA SER A 4 -22.85 -51.44 6.80
C SER A 4 -23.09 -49.92 6.88
N LYS A 5 -23.81 -49.45 7.91
CA LYS A 5 -24.02 -48.02 8.17
C LYS A 5 -22.68 -47.39 8.61
N HIS A 6 -22.11 -46.54 7.77
CA HIS A 6 -20.95 -45.73 8.16
C HIS A 6 -21.27 -44.90 9.42
N LYS A 7 -20.43 -45.03 10.45
CA LYS A 7 -20.52 -44.21 11.67
C LYS A 7 -20.10 -42.78 11.31
N LYS A 8 -20.93 -41.80 11.64
CA LYS A 8 -20.64 -40.39 11.38
C LYS A 8 -19.57 -39.91 12.36
N LEU A 9 -18.43 -39.49 11.83
CA LEU A 9 -17.37 -38.84 12.60
C LEU A 9 -17.74 -37.37 12.80
N TYR A 10 -18.13 -37.01 14.02
CA TYR A 10 -18.36 -35.62 14.42
C TYR A 10 -17.02 -35.00 14.80
N TYR A 11 -16.44 -34.21 13.90
CA TYR A 11 -15.18 -33.52 14.14
C TYR A 11 -15.43 -32.16 14.82
N VAL A 12 -15.90 -32.22 16.06
CA VAL A 12 -16.18 -31.06 16.92
C VAL A 12 -14.97 -30.12 17.07
N PRO A 13 -13.72 -30.62 17.21
CA PRO A 13 -12.54 -29.73 17.30
C PRO A 13 -12.35 -28.85 16.06
N GLY A 14 -12.59 -29.37 14.86
CA GLY A 14 -12.43 -28.59 13.63
C GLY A 14 -13.49 -27.50 13.46
N LEU A 15 -14.68 -27.68 14.03
CA LEU A 15 -15.72 -26.65 14.00
C LEU A 15 -15.35 -25.48 14.91
N ILE A 16 -14.70 -25.75 16.04
CA ILE A 16 -14.10 -24.72 16.90
C ILE A 16 -12.98 -24.01 16.13
N SER A 17 -12.05 -24.74 15.51
CA SER A 17 -10.96 -24.15 14.72
C SER A 17 -11.45 -23.28 13.56
N LEU A 18 -12.53 -23.68 12.87
CA LEU A 18 -13.11 -22.93 11.75
C LEU A 18 -13.61 -21.54 12.17
N ILE A 19 -14.06 -21.39 13.42
CA ILE A 19 -14.59 -20.13 13.96
C ILE A 19 -13.49 -19.33 14.67
N MET A 20 -12.64 -20.01 15.46
CA MET A 20 -11.58 -19.36 16.24
C MET A 20 -10.49 -18.77 15.35
N LEU A 21 -10.08 -19.49 14.29
CA LEU A 21 -8.94 -19.09 13.48
C LEU A 21 -9.15 -17.74 12.76
N PRO A 22 -10.30 -17.47 12.09
CA PRO A 22 -10.55 -16.16 11.48
C PRO A 22 -10.61 -15.01 12.49
N LEU A 23 -11.17 -15.25 13.68
CA LEU A 23 -11.24 -14.26 14.76
C LEU A 23 -9.84 -13.93 15.29
N LEU A 24 -9.01 -14.95 15.46
CA LEU A 24 -7.64 -14.79 15.93
C LEU A 24 -6.78 -14.03 14.90
N PHE A 25 -6.96 -14.32 13.60
CA PHE A 25 -6.30 -13.53 12.54
C PHE A 25 -6.84 -12.10 12.44
N ALA A 26 -8.13 -11.87 12.63
CA ALA A 26 -8.68 -10.51 12.64
C ALA A 26 -8.12 -9.68 13.80
N TYR A 27 -7.94 -10.29 14.97
CA TYR A 27 -7.45 -9.61 16.17
C TYR A 27 -5.92 -9.44 16.16
N PHE A 28 -5.16 -10.49 15.89
CA PHE A 28 -3.69 -10.46 15.94
C PHE A 28 -3.03 -10.12 14.61
N GLY A 29 -3.67 -10.45 13.49
CA GLY A 29 -3.07 -10.29 12.16
C GLY A 29 -2.70 -8.85 11.85
N LYS A 30 -3.53 -7.87 12.23
CA LYS A 30 -3.22 -6.45 12.00
C LYS A 30 -1.96 -6.01 12.76
N LYS A 31 -1.80 -6.45 14.02
CA LYS A 31 -0.66 -6.08 14.86
C LYS A 31 0.64 -6.70 14.33
N GLU A 32 0.59 -7.93 13.82
CA GLU A 32 1.77 -8.58 13.25
C GLU A 32 2.09 -8.10 11.84
N VAL A 33 1.09 -7.80 11.00
CA VAL A 33 1.31 -7.21 9.67
C VAL A 33 1.93 -5.81 9.75
N GLN A 34 1.54 -5.00 10.74
CA GLN A 34 2.14 -3.68 10.96
C GLN A 34 3.58 -3.74 11.48
N LYS A 35 3.99 -4.86 12.08
CA LYS A 35 5.37 -5.10 12.52
C LYS A 35 6.24 -5.70 11.42
N LEU A 36 5.66 -6.08 10.28
CA LEU A 36 6.46 -6.46 9.12
C LEU A 36 7.25 -5.21 8.71
N ASP A 37 8.55 -5.22 8.99
CA ASP A 37 9.53 -4.28 8.43
C ASP A 37 9.59 -4.54 6.92
N VAL A 38 8.62 -3.98 6.22
CA VAL A 38 8.61 -3.98 4.77
C VAL A 38 9.72 -3.05 4.32
N ARG A 39 10.90 -3.64 4.08
CA ARG A 39 12.04 -3.02 3.40
C ARG A 39 11.71 -2.78 1.92
N LEU A 40 10.63 -2.05 1.68
CA LEU A 40 10.12 -1.70 0.38
C LEU A 40 10.62 -0.30 0.05
N MET A 41 11.21 -0.17 -1.13
CA MET A 41 11.50 1.12 -1.72
C MET A 41 10.34 1.44 -2.67
N GLU A 42 9.45 2.33 -2.26
CA GLU A 42 8.49 2.91 -3.21
C GLU A 42 9.26 3.75 -4.23
N ILE A 43 9.01 3.47 -5.51
CA ILE A 43 9.57 4.15 -6.68
C ILE A 43 8.43 4.34 -7.67
N ASN A 44 8.16 5.59 -8.04
CA ASN A 44 7.15 5.94 -9.02
C ASN A 44 7.86 6.27 -10.33
N PHE A 45 7.74 5.39 -11.33
CA PHE A 45 8.30 5.61 -12.66
C PHE A 45 7.42 6.59 -13.44
N TRP A 46 8.07 7.51 -14.16
CA TRP A 46 7.34 8.32 -15.14
C TRP A 46 6.94 7.43 -16.32
N ASN A 47 5.74 7.67 -16.86
CA ASN A 47 5.24 6.95 -18.02
C ASN A 47 4.79 7.96 -19.09
N PRO A 48 5.33 7.87 -20.32
CA PRO A 48 4.97 8.76 -21.42
C PRO A 48 3.48 8.72 -21.79
N ASP A 49 2.76 7.62 -21.52
CA ASP A 49 1.31 7.51 -21.75
C ASP A 49 0.52 8.56 -20.95
N PHE A 50 1.09 9.05 -19.85
CA PHE A 50 0.50 10.06 -18.98
C PHE A 50 1.11 11.45 -19.17
N ALA A 51 1.90 11.67 -20.22
CA ALA A 51 2.59 12.94 -20.46
C ALA A 51 1.62 14.14 -20.60
N GLU A 52 0.40 13.92 -21.08
CA GLU A 52 -0.62 14.99 -21.15
C GLU A 52 -1.09 15.45 -19.76
N LEU A 53 -1.17 14.53 -18.80
CA LEU A 53 -1.61 14.81 -17.42
C LEU A 53 -0.45 15.27 -16.54
N ILE A 54 0.72 14.65 -16.71
CA ILE A 54 1.94 14.91 -15.95
C ILE A 54 3.08 15.08 -16.97
N PRO A 55 3.20 16.29 -17.54
CA PRO A 55 4.24 16.57 -18.52
C PRO A 55 5.61 16.41 -17.87
N PHE A 56 6.55 15.91 -18.67
CA PHE A 56 7.94 15.88 -18.24
C PHE A 56 8.43 17.32 -18.09
N PRO A 57 8.96 17.72 -16.92
CA PRO A 57 9.34 19.11 -16.70
C PRO A 57 10.54 19.49 -17.57
N GLU A 58 10.37 20.52 -18.39
CA GLU A 58 11.45 21.09 -19.21
C GLU A 58 12.37 21.94 -18.32
N ARG A 59 13.64 21.51 -18.19
CA ARG A 59 14.66 22.15 -17.35
C ARG A 59 16.05 21.99 -17.94
N GLU A 60 16.97 22.83 -17.49
CA GLU A 60 18.39 22.67 -17.79
C GLU A 60 19.02 21.64 -16.85
N TYR A 61 19.24 20.43 -17.38
CA TYR A 61 19.73 19.30 -16.59
C TYR A 61 21.25 19.16 -16.66
N THR A 62 21.90 19.17 -15.50
CA THR A 62 23.29 18.74 -15.39
C THR A 62 23.39 17.23 -15.34
N LYS A 63 24.16 16.65 -16.25
CA LYS A 63 24.25 15.21 -16.48
C LYS A 63 25.35 14.58 -15.63
N PHE A 64 25.01 13.48 -14.96
CA PHE A 64 25.92 12.63 -14.21
C PHE A 64 25.81 11.20 -14.74
N ILE A 65 26.89 10.70 -15.35
CA ILE A 65 26.90 9.39 -15.98
C ILE A 65 27.50 8.38 -15.00
N LEU A 66 26.73 7.36 -14.63
CA LEU A 66 27.16 6.29 -13.75
C LEU A 66 27.53 5.07 -14.59
N THR A 67 28.76 4.59 -14.42
CA THR A 67 29.33 3.52 -15.26
C THR A 67 29.31 2.17 -14.56
N GLY A 68 28.99 2.10 -13.26
CA GLY A 68 29.09 0.89 -12.44
C GLY A 68 30.48 0.69 -11.83
N ASP A 69 31.43 1.60 -12.07
CA ASP A 69 32.74 1.61 -11.44
C ASP A 69 32.62 2.30 -10.09
N SER A 70 32.74 1.55 -9.01
CA SER A 70 32.50 2.06 -7.65
C SER A 70 33.37 3.25 -7.25
N ILE A 71 34.59 3.36 -7.78
CA ILE A 71 35.51 4.44 -7.47
C ILE A 71 35.10 5.71 -8.22
N LYS A 72 34.83 5.58 -9.52
CA LYS A 72 34.41 6.71 -10.36
C LYS A 72 33.02 7.20 -9.98
N ASP A 73 32.08 6.28 -9.81
CA ASP A 73 30.69 6.58 -9.46
C ASP A 73 30.63 7.31 -8.11
N LYS A 74 31.48 6.95 -7.13
CA LYS A 74 31.53 7.64 -5.83
C LYS A 74 31.86 9.13 -5.98
N ALA A 75 32.85 9.48 -6.79
CA ALA A 75 33.21 10.87 -7.03
C ALA A 75 32.10 11.64 -7.76
N ILE A 76 31.41 10.96 -8.70
CA ILE A 76 30.26 11.51 -9.43
C ILE A 76 29.09 11.74 -8.46
N PHE A 77 28.79 10.78 -7.58
CA PHE A 77 27.77 10.92 -6.56
C PHE A 77 28.02 12.09 -5.61
N THR A 78 29.25 12.27 -5.13
CA THR A 78 29.58 13.42 -4.27
C THR A 78 29.31 14.76 -4.98
N LYS A 79 29.65 14.87 -6.27
CA LYS A 79 29.37 16.08 -7.05
C LYS A 79 27.87 16.29 -7.26
N ALA A 80 27.14 15.22 -7.57
CA ALA A 80 25.69 15.28 -7.76
C ALA A 80 24.96 15.66 -6.46
N ASP A 81 25.34 15.08 -5.31
CA ASP A 81 24.78 15.41 -4.00
C ASP A 81 24.99 16.90 -3.65
N LEU A 82 26.19 17.45 -3.87
CA LEU A 82 26.44 18.88 -3.70
C LEU A 82 25.55 19.74 -4.61
N GLN A 83 25.34 19.31 -5.85
CA GLN A 83 24.48 20.02 -6.79
C GLN A 83 23.00 19.96 -6.39
N ILE A 84 22.52 18.80 -5.93
CA ILE A 84 21.14 18.63 -5.45
C ILE A 84 20.91 19.47 -4.19
N LYS A 85 21.86 19.49 -3.26
CA LYS A 85 21.80 20.35 -2.06
C LYS A 85 21.72 21.82 -2.45
N LYS A 86 22.53 22.25 -3.40
CA LYS A 86 22.47 23.61 -3.94
C LYS A 86 21.12 23.90 -4.59
N LEU A 87 20.63 23.00 -5.44
CA LEU A 87 19.32 23.10 -6.11
C LEU A 87 18.18 23.34 -5.12
N TYR A 88 18.18 22.61 -4.00
CA TYR A 88 17.16 22.74 -2.95
C TYR A 88 17.36 23.95 -2.04
N ALA A 89 18.61 24.31 -1.73
CA ALA A 89 18.93 25.52 -0.96
C ALA A 89 18.49 26.78 -1.71
N ASP A 90 18.74 26.82 -3.03
CA ASP A 90 18.44 27.95 -3.90
C ASP A 90 16.97 27.94 -4.38
N ARG A 91 16.22 26.85 -4.11
CA ARG A 91 14.85 26.62 -4.60
C ARG A 91 14.74 26.76 -6.11
N ASP A 92 15.74 26.23 -6.81
CA ASP A 92 15.93 26.45 -8.24
C ASP A 92 14.91 25.66 -9.07
N THR A 93 14.02 26.39 -9.73
CA THR A 93 12.96 25.82 -10.57
C THR A 93 13.32 25.69 -12.04
N ILE A 94 14.51 26.17 -12.44
CA ILE A 94 14.98 26.21 -13.82
C ILE A 94 15.94 25.06 -14.10
N ASN A 95 16.84 24.78 -13.15
CA ASN A 95 17.82 23.73 -13.29
C ASN A 95 17.35 22.40 -12.70
N GLY A 96 18.03 21.33 -13.08
CA GLY A 96 17.83 19.98 -12.54
C GLY A 96 19.09 19.14 -12.61
N VAL A 97 19.01 17.95 -12.02
CA VAL A 97 20.08 16.94 -12.05
C VAL A 97 19.56 15.72 -12.80
N HIS A 98 20.36 15.20 -13.72
CA HIS A 98 20.02 14.04 -14.55
C HIS A 98 21.09 12.97 -14.39
N PHE A 99 20.74 11.87 -13.74
CA PHE A 99 21.56 10.68 -13.69
C PHE A 99 21.28 9.80 -14.91
N ILE A 100 22.35 9.38 -15.58
CA ILE A 100 22.33 8.44 -16.70
C ILE A 100 23.04 7.17 -16.23
N PHE A 101 22.30 6.09 -16.11
CA PHE A 101 22.85 4.78 -15.76
C PHE A 101 23.26 4.10 -17.07
N GLN A 102 24.56 3.88 -17.28
CA GLN A 102 24.99 3.09 -18.43
C GLN A 102 24.57 1.63 -18.28
N ASP A 103 24.59 0.87 -19.38
CA ASP A 103 24.26 -0.56 -19.36
C ASP A 103 25.19 -1.38 -18.44
N SER A 104 26.39 -0.87 -18.15
CA SER A 104 27.34 -1.44 -17.20
C SER A 104 27.07 -1.05 -15.74
N ALA A 105 26.16 -0.11 -15.48
CA ALA A 105 25.81 0.30 -14.13
C ALA A 105 25.05 -0.82 -13.41
N SER A 106 25.43 -1.08 -12.17
CA SER A 106 24.75 -2.10 -11.36
C SER A 106 23.39 -1.58 -10.87
N TYR A 107 22.46 -2.50 -10.62
CA TYR A 107 21.23 -2.19 -9.88
C TYR A 107 21.52 -1.50 -8.53
N GLY A 108 22.64 -1.87 -7.89
CA GLY A 108 23.11 -1.21 -6.67
C GLY A 108 23.41 0.27 -6.85
N SER A 109 23.91 0.70 -8.01
CA SER A 109 24.14 2.12 -8.31
C SER A 109 22.83 2.90 -8.33
N PHE A 110 21.77 2.34 -8.94
CA PHE A 110 20.44 2.92 -8.94
C PHE A 110 19.84 2.99 -7.52
N VAL A 111 19.85 1.88 -6.78
CA VAL A 111 19.34 1.83 -5.40
C VAL A 111 20.07 2.80 -4.48
N ASN A 112 21.40 2.90 -4.60
CA ASN A 112 22.21 3.84 -3.82
C ASN A 112 21.85 5.30 -4.14
N THR A 113 21.54 5.59 -5.41
CA THR A 113 21.06 6.93 -5.81
C THR A 113 19.75 7.26 -5.10
N ILE A 114 18.77 6.37 -5.16
CA ILE A 114 17.46 6.59 -4.52
C ILE A 114 17.59 6.68 -2.99
N ASN A 115 18.40 5.82 -2.37
CA ASN A 115 18.65 5.89 -0.92
C ASN A 115 19.23 7.26 -0.52
N ASN A 116 20.22 7.75 -1.25
CA ASN A 116 20.81 9.06 -0.99
C ASN A 116 19.79 10.20 -1.15
N LEU A 117 18.91 10.13 -2.16
CA LEU A 117 17.82 11.10 -2.31
C LEU A 117 16.86 11.05 -1.11
N LYS A 118 16.48 9.85 -0.65
CA LYS A 118 15.61 9.67 0.51
C LYS A 118 16.26 10.16 1.82
N GLU A 119 17.55 9.89 2.03
CA GLU A 119 18.32 10.37 3.19
C GLU A 119 18.41 11.91 3.26
N ASN A 120 18.35 12.58 2.11
CA ASN A 120 18.36 14.04 2.00
C ASN A 120 16.94 14.66 1.88
N ASP A 121 15.87 13.91 2.19
CA ASP A 121 14.47 14.34 2.07
C ASP A 121 14.06 14.85 0.65
N ILE A 122 14.73 14.34 -0.38
CA ILE A 122 14.47 14.69 -1.78
C ILE A 122 13.32 13.83 -2.33
N ALA A 123 12.10 14.36 -2.22
CA ALA A 123 10.89 13.63 -2.61
C ALA A 123 10.56 13.69 -4.12
N ARG A 124 11.14 14.62 -4.88
CA ARG A 124 10.77 14.87 -6.29
C ARG A 124 11.87 14.38 -7.23
N TYR A 125 11.70 13.15 -7.69
CA TYR A 125 12.51 12.56 -8.75
C TYR A 125 11.63 11.75 -9.69
N PHE A 126 12.10 11.57 -10.92
CA PHE A 126 11.39 10.90 -12.01
C PHE A 126 12.35 9.86 -12.60
N PRO A 127 12.22 8.57 -12.28
CA PRO A 127 12.91 7.53 -12.99
C PRO A 127 12.17 7.21 -14.30
N TYR A 128 12.90 7.07 -15.40
CA TYR A 128 12.38 6.58 -16.67
C TYR A 128 13.49 5.93 -17.48
N GLU A 129 13.26 4.70 -17.93
CA GLU A 129 14.27 3.84 -18.56
C GLU A 129 15.57 3.78 -17.72
N ASN A 130 16.73 4.01 -18.34
CA ASN A 130 18.05 4.02 -17.72
C ASN A 130 18.43 5.39 -17.14
N ASN A 131 17.45 6.21 -16.77
CA ASN A 131 17.67 7.60 -16.38
C ASN A 131 16.86 7.94 -15.13
N LEU A 132 17.37 8.92 -14.36
CA LEU A 132 16.71 9.48 -13.20
C LEU A 132 16.90 10.99 -13.18
N TRP A 133 15.80 11.73 -13.18
CA TRP A 133 15.82 13.18 -13.10
C TRP A 133 15.40 13.63 -11.71
N VAL A 134 16.15 14.58 -11.14
CA VAL A 134 15.91 15.17 -9.83
C VAL A 134 15.72 16.66 -10.03
N LEU A 135 14.68 17.22 -9.39
CA LEU A 135 14.35 18.62 -9.54
C LEU A 135 13.68 19.18 -8.30
N TYR A 136 13.87 20.46 -8.04
CA TYR A 136 13.13 21.16 -7.01
C TYR A 136 11.71 21.46 -7.51
N PRO A 137 10.63 21.09 -6.78
CA PRO A 137 9.27 21.28 -7.25
C PRO A 137 8.97 22.76 -7.51
N THR A 138 8.38 23.06 -8.67
CA THR A 138 7.79 24.38 -8.90
C THR A 138 6.69 24.59 -7.87
N PRO A 139 6.67 25.72 -7.13
CA PRO A 139 5.60 26.00 -6.20
C PRO A 139 4.28 26.02 -6.98
N THR A 140 3.32 25.20 -6.57
CA THR A 140 1.98 25.21 -7.14
C THR A 140 1.46 26.64 -7.02
N LYS A 141 1.18 27.29 -8.15
CA LYS A 141 0.44 28.56 -8.13
C LYS A 141 -0.88 28.24 -7.42
N GLN A 142 -1.07 28.74 -6.21
CA GLN A 142 -2.38 28.69 -5.59
C GLN A 142 -3.28 29.48 -6.53
N VAL A 143 -4.19 28.79 -7.22
CA VAL A 143 -5.20 29.44 -8.05
C VAL A 143 -6.16 30.09 -7.06
N VAL A 144 -5.84 31.31 -6.62
CA VAL A 144 -6.77 32.15 -5.85
C VAL A 144 -7.76 32.69 -6.87
N GLY A 145 -8.84 31.93 -7.10
CA GLY A 145 -9.92 32.32 -7.99
C GLY A 145 -10.20 31.27 -9.07
N GLU A 146 -11.45 30.83 -9.10
CA GLU A 146 -12.06 29.92 -10.09
C GLU A 146 -11.76 28.42 -9.89
N LEU A 147 -12.60 27.81 -9.04
CA LEU A 147 -12.95 26.39 -9.09
C LEU A 147 -13.54 26.09 -10.48
N ILE A 148 -12.69 25.81 -11.47
CA ILE A 148 -13.09 25.00 -12.60
C ILE A 148 -13.38 23.64 -11.97
N ASN A 149 -14.66 23.31 -11.73
CA ASN A 149 -15.07 21.98 -11.29
C ASN A 149 -14.59 20.98 -12.34
N PRO A 150 -13.48 20.23 -12.14
CA PRO A 150 -13.21 19.13 -13.04
C PRO A 150 -14.38 18.16 -12.92
N PRO A 151 -14.85 17.52 -14.01
CA PRO A 151 -15.86 16.48 -13.91
C PRO A 151 -15.31 15.45 -12.92
N CYS A 152 -16.04 15.28 -11.83
CA CYS A 152 -15.56 14.55 -10.70
C CYS A 152 -15.59 13.06 -11.03
N LEU A 153 -14.46 12.57 -11.54
CA LEU A 153 -14.26 11.17 -11.97
C LEU A 153 -14.42 10.15 -10.83
N LEU A 154 -14.52 10.62 -9.58
CA LEU A 154 -14.64 9.81 -8.36
C LEU A 154 -15.75 10.34 -7.41
N CYS A 155 -16.71 11.15 -7.89
CA CYS A 155 -17.70 11.76 -6.98
C CYS A 155 -18.73 10.80 -6.40
N ASP A 156 -18.90 9.64 -7.05
CA ASP A 156 -19.70 8.54 -6.50
C ASP A 156 -18.87 7.61 -5.61
N ASP A 157 -17.55 7.80 -5.55
CA ASP A 157 -16.69 7.13 -4.60
C ASP A 157 -16.52 7.99 -3.35
N VAL A 158 -16.87 7.44 -2.19
CA VAL A 158 -16.62 8.09 -0.90
C VAL A 158 -15.13 8.03 -0.61
N ILE A 159 -14.36 9.00 -1.12
CA ILE A 159 -12.98 9.22 -0.71
C ILE A 159 -13.02 9.83 0.69
N VAL A 160 -12.91 8.97 1.72
CA VAL A 160 -12.68 9.43 3.09
C VAL A 160 -11.25 9.95 3.16
N VAL A 161 -11.06 11.24 2.88
CA VAL A 161 -9.81 11.94 3.21
C VAL A 161 -9.72 11.96 4.74
N PRO A 162 -8.78 11.23 5.36
CA PRO A 162 -8.66 11.27 6.81
C PRO A 162 -8.30 12.71 7.21
N PRO A 163 -9.05 13.35 8.12
CA PRO A 163 -8.73 14.69 8.56
C PRO A 163 -7.31 14.72 9.13
N LYS A 164 -6.60 15.82 8.88
CA LYS A 164 -5.28 16.15 9.45
C LYS A 164 -5.28 15.74 10.93
N THR A 165 -4.39 14.82 11.29
CA THR A 165 -4.42 14.02 12.51
C THR A 165 -4.72 14.84 13.76
N LYS A 166 -6.00 14.90 14.12
CA LYS A 166 -6.42 15.02 15.51
C LYS A 166 -6.17 13.65 16.11
N GLU A 167 -5.49 13.56 17.25
CA GLU A 167 -5.35 12.30 17.96
C GLU A 167 -6.76 11.73 18.20
N LEU A 168 -7.11 10.70 17.44
CA LEU A 168 -8.42 10.09 17.48
C LEU A 168 -8.57 9.44 18.86
N THR A 169 -9.61 9.85 19.59
CA THR A 169 -9.99 9.18 20.83
C THR A 169 -10.27 7.70 20.57
N VAL A 170 -10.06 6.85 21.57
CA VAL A 170 -10.24 5.39 21.48
C VAL A 170 -11.62 5.03 20.89
N TYR A 171 -12.65 5.81 21.22
CA TYR A 171 -14.01 5.63 20.70
C TYR A 171 -14.11 5.84 19.17
N GLU A 172 -13.47 6.88 18.63
CA GLU A 172 -13.49 7.16 17.19
C GLU A 172 -12.68 6.13 16.40
N GLN A 173 -11.58 5.61 16.96
CA GLN A 173 -10.82 4.52 16.37
C GLN A 173 -11.64 3.22 16.30
N ILE A 174 -12.38 2.90 17.36
CA ILE A 174 -13.28 1.74 17.40
C ILE A 174 -14.40 1.92 16.37
N LYS A 175 -15.03 3.11 16.30
CA LYS A 175 -16.10 3.38 15.35
C LYS A 175 -15.65 3.25 13.90
N ALA A 176 -14.49 3.81 13.53
CA ALA A 176 -13.94 3.68 12.18
C ALA A 176 -13.61 2.21 11.83
N SER A 177 -13.08 1.46 12.80
CA SER A 177 -12.78 0.03 12.62
C SER A 177 -14.04 -0.82 12.44
N ILE A 178 -15.11 -0.51 13.18
CA ILE A 178 -16.42 -1.20 13.04
C ILE A 178 -17.08 -0.87 11.70
N VAL A 179 -17.01 0.38 11.25
CA VAL A 179 -17.62 0.81 9.98
C VAL A 179 -16.93 0.14 8.78
N SER A 180 -15.60 0.08 8.74
CA SER A 180 -14.90 -0.62 7.65
C SER A 180 -15.20 -2.12 7.65
N TYR A 181 -15.25 -2.74 8.84
CA TYR A 181 -15.61 -4.16 9.00
C TYR A 181 -17.07 -4.46 8.60
N SER A 182 -17.99 -3.52 8.83
CA SER A 182 -19.41 -3.67 8.48
C SER A 182 -19.65 -3.82 6.97
N SER A 183 -18.81 -3.17 6.14
CA SER A 183 -18.90 -3.28 4.68
C SER A 183 -18.51 -4.70 4.20
N GLY A 184 -17.48 -5.29 4.81
CA GLY A 184 -17.07 -6.68 4.56
C GLY A 184 -18.10 -7.69 5.08
N ILE A 185 -18.69 -7.45 6.27
CA ILE A 185 -19.74 -8.31 6.83
C ILE A 185 -20.98 -8.34 5.92
N LYS A 186 -21.39 -7.21 5.34
CA LYS A 186 -22.52 -7.18 4.39
C LYS A 186 -22.30 -8.11 3.20
N LYS A 187 -21.06 -8.20 2.69
CA LYS A 187 -20.69 -9.09 1.57
C LYS A 187 -20.64 -10.57 1.98
N LEU A 188 -20.40 -10.85 3.26
CA LEU A 188 -20.35 -12.20 3.84
C LEU A 188 -21.67 -12.64 4.52
N TRP A 189 -22.70 -11.80 4.51
CA TRP A 189 -24.01 -12.16 5.08
C TRP A 189 -24.59 -13.47 4.52
N PRO A 190 -24.49 -13.80 3.21
CA PRO A 190 -25.00 -15.06 2.69
C PRO A 190 -24.26 -16.28 3.26
N THR A 191 -22.95 -16.17 3.48
CA THR A 191 -22.14 -17.28 4.01
C THR A 191 -22.36 -17.46 5.52
N ILE A 192 -22.53 -16.36 6.26
CA ILE A 192 -22.90 -16.38 7.68
C ILE A 192 -24.30 -16.97 7.85
N ALA A 193 -25.27 -16.57 7.02
CA ALA A 193 -26.63 -17.10 7.05
C ALA A 193 -26.66 -18.61 6.72
N LEU A 194 -25.88 -19.04 5.73
CA LEU A 194 -25.73 -20.46 5.38
C LEU A 194 -25.13 -21.26 6.56
N LEU A 195 -24.06 -20.74 7.19
CA LEU A 195 -23.45 -21.37 8.37
C LEU A 195 -24.44 -21.47 9.52
N PHE A 196 -25.19 -20.41 9.81
CA PHE A 196 -26.21 -20.42 10.86
C PHE A 196 -27.32 -21.43 10.57
N LEU A 197 -27.76 -21.54 9.32
CA LEU A 197 -28.75 -22.54 8.90
C LEU A 197 -28.21 -23.97 9.04
N LEU A 198 -26.95 -24.21 8.69
CA LEU A 198 -26.32 -25.52 8.90
C LEU A 198 -26.17 -25.86 10.39
N VAL A 199 -25.80 -24.89 11.23
CA VAL A 199 -25.69 -25.06 12.68
C VAL A 199 -27.06 -25.34 13.31
N THR A 200 -28.10 -24.60 12.96
CA THR A 200 -29.46 -24.84 13.47
C THR A 200 -30.03 -26.19 13.03
N LEU A 201 -29.78 -26.62 11.79
CA LEU A 201 -30.15 -27.95 11.30
C LEU A 201 -29.40 -29.08 12.03
N THR A 202 -28.13 -28.87 12.37
CA THR A 202 -27.36 -29.87 13.12
C THR A 202 -27.83 -29.98 14.57
N ILE A 203 -28.13 -28.86 15.24
CA ILE A 203 -28.67 -28.83 16.61
C ILE A 203 -30.06 -29.49 16.66
N THR A 204 -30.99 -29.10 15.79
CA THR A 204 -32.34 -29.68 15.74
C THR A 204 -32.32 -31.18 15.46
N ARG A 205 -31.40 -31.64 14.61
CA ARG A 205 -31.18 -33.06 14.34
C ARG A 205 -30.59 -33.81 15.53
N ALA A 206 -29.68 -33.19 16.29
CA ALA A 206 -29.11 -33.76 17.50
C ALA A 206 -30.18 -33.93 18.60
N ILE A 207 -31.01 -32.90 18.82
CA ILE A 207 -32.13 -32.93 19.79
C ILE A 207 -33.13 -34.04 19.43
N ARG A 208 -33.51 -34.17 18.14
CA ARG A 208 -34.47 -35.19 17.70
C ARG A 208 -33.97 -36.63 17.90
N HIS A 209 -32.64 -36.85 17.91
CA HIS A 209 -32.05 -38.16 18.16
C HIS A 209 -31.80 -38.46 19.64
N TYR A 210 -31.93 -37.46 20.53
CA TYR A 210 -31.85 -37.64 21.96
C TYR A 210 -33.21 -38.13 22.50
N LYS A 211 -33.47 -39.43 22.44
CA LYS A 211 -34.54 -40.04 23.25
C LYS A 211 -34.00 -40.27 24.66
N PRO A 212 -34.59 -39.69 25.72
CA PRO A 212 -34.21 -40.04 27.08
C PRO A 212 -34.59 -41.51 27.32
N THR A 213 -33.61 -42.32 27.69
CA THR A 213 -33.84 -43.65 28.25
C THR A 213 -34.42 -43.43 29.64
N ILE A 214 -35.75 -43.49 29.77
CA ILE A 214 -36.43 -43.47 31.06
C ILE A 214 -36.16 -44.84 31.70
N VAL A 215 -35.40 -44.85 32.80
CA VAL A 215 -35.23 -45.98 33.72
C VAL A 215 -36.08 -45.69 34.94
#